data_AF-A0A9D1QGZ8-F1
#
_entry.id   AF-A0A9D1QGZ8-F1
#
_cell.length_a   1.000
_cell.length_b   1.000
_cell.length_c   1.000
_cell.angle_alpha   90.00
_cell.angle_beta   90.00
_cell.angle_gamma   90.00
#
_symmetry.space_group_name_H-M   'P 1'
#
loop_
_entity.id
_entity.type
_entity.pdbx_description
1 polymer ?
#
loop_
_entity_poly.entity_id
_entity_poly.type
_entity_poly.pdbx_seq_one_letter_code
_entity_poly.pdbx_strand_id
1 'polypeptide(L)'
;MNEYLGNIELPLSIEEILYYEHNLDGKDLEFMNSVNYFLREHEGYDNCRHQNAHCIGTCLTNLTRAGMYFLLDSELVTVSTSNLRPIDEDTEWEVTHYPFKEMTELDMQLIEYTNEADHEAGTLYIKLLNDKENERTYVLRNLNPKHFQCFKDFHNSSIGRKYL
;
A
#
# COMPACT_ATOMS: atom_id res chain seq x y z
N MET A 1 12.26 -6.91 4.03
CA MET A 1 10.98 -6.81 3.27
C MET A 1 10.97 -5.93 2.01
N ASN A 2 11.15 -4.60 2.04
CA ASN A 2 10.97 -3.75 0.83
C ASN A 2 11.92 -4.07 -0.34
N GLU A 3 13.18 -4.42 -0.05
CA GLU A 3 14.12 -4.89 -1.07
C GLU A 3 13.65 -6.19 -1.74
N TYR A 4 13.13 -7.14 -0.95
CA TYR A 4 12.54 -8.37 -1.46
C TYR A 4 11.32 -8.09 -2.36
N LEU A 5 10.39 -7.24 -1.90
CA LEU A 5 9.20 -6.86 -2.67
C LEU A 5 9.56 -6.13 -3.97
N GLY A 6 10.66 -5.38 -3.99
CA GLY A 6 11.20 -4.72 -5.19
C GLY A 6 11.80 -5.66 -6.23
N ASN A 7 12.06 -6.94 -5.89
CA ASN A 7 12.57 -7.95 -6.83
C ASN A 7 11.46 -8.75 -7.52
N ILE A 8 10.20 -8.56 -7.15
CA ILE A 8 9.06 -9.18 -7.82
C ILE A 8 8.87 -8.48 -9.17
N GLU A 9 8.86 -9.26 -10.26
CA GLU A 9 8.61 -8.73 -11.60
C GLU A 9 7.12 -8.38 -11.75
N LEU A 10 6.81 -7.08 -11.77
CA LEU A 10 5.46 -6.51 -11.93
C LEU A 10 5.24 -6.02 -13.37
N PRO A 11 4.00 -5.92 -13.87
CA PRO A 11 2.74 -6.07 -13.14
C PRO A 11 2.27 -7.51 -12.99
N LEU A 12 1.68 -7.80 -11.82
CA LEU A 12 1.00 -9.06 -11.50
C LEU A 12 -0.32 -8.76 -10.79
N SER A 13 -1.31 -9.64 -10.93
CA SER A 13 -2.53 -9.52 -10.16
C SER A 13 -2.26 -9.66 -8.66
N ILE A 14 -3.12 -9.08 -7.82
CA ILE A 14 -3.04 -9.29 -6.37
C ILE A 14 -3.00 -10.79 -6.06
N GLU A 15 -3.89 -11.58 -6.66
CA GLU A 15 -3.93 -13.03 -6.49
C GLU A 15 -2.58 -13.69 -6.77
N GLU A 16 -1.97 -13.43 -7.92
CA GLU A 16 -0.64 -13.97 -8.28
C GLU A 16 0.44 -13.57 -7.27
N ILE A 17 0.42 -12.32 -6.78
CA ILE A 17 1.37 -11.84 -5.77
C ILE A 17 1.20 -12.61 -4.44
N LEU A 18 -0.04 -12.89 -4.03
CA LEU A 18 -0.30 -13.66 -2.79
C LEU A 18 0.08 -15.14 -2.92
N TYR A 19 0.17 -15.67 -4.14
CA TYR A 19 0.64 -17.04 -4.41
C TYR A 19 2.13 -17.12 -4.74
N TYR A 20 2.82 -15.98 -4.84
CA TYR A 20 4.25 -15.93 -5.15
C TYR A 20 5.06 -16.60 -4.03
N GLU A 21 5.93 -17.55 -4.38
CA GLU A 21 6.74 -18.25 -3.39
C GLU A 21 7.75 -17.29 -2.72
N HIS A 22 7.63 -17.18 -1.40
CA HIS A 22 8.47 -16.29 -0.61
C HIS A 22 9.75 -16.97 -0.15
N ASN A 23 10.90 -16.57 -0.70
CA ASN A 23 12.21 -16.81 -0.08
C ASN A 23 12.43 -15.80 1.07
N LEU A 24 11.51 -15.77 2.03
CA LEU A 24 11.57 -14.98 3.24
C LEU A 24 11.67 -15.91 4.44
N ASP A 25 12.37 -15.49 5.49
CA ASP A 25 12.53 -16.26 6.72
C ASP A 25 12.05 -15.47 7.94
N GLY A 26 11.63 -16.19 8.99
CA GLY A 26 11.25 -15.61 10.28
C GLY A 26 10.06 -14.64 10.19
N LYS A 27 10.19 -13.48 10.84
CA LYS A 27 9.10 -12.51 11.01
C LYS A 27 8.60 -11.90 9.70
N ASP A 28 9.46 -11.74 8.70
CA ASP A 28 9.07 -11.20 7.39
C ASP A 28 8.14 -12.20 6.65
N LEU A 29 8.43 -13.50 6.76
CA LEU A 29 7.57 -14.55 6.20
C LEU A 29 6.22 -14.65 6.95
N GLU A 30 6.25 -14.61 8.27
CA GLU A 30 5.04 -14.60 9.11
C GLU A 30 4.13 -13.41 8.77
N PHE A 31 4.73 -12.23 8.59
CA PHE A 31 4.00 -11.04 8.17
C PHE A 31 3.36 -11.21 6.79
N MET A 32 4.11 -11.68 5.78
CA MET A 32 3.59 -11.91 4.44
C MET A 32 2.46 -12.94 4.41
N ASN A 33 2.62 -14.05 5.12
CA ASN A 33 1.58 -15.07 5.23
C ASN A 33 0.31 -14.51 5.88
N SER A 34 0.45 -13.63 6.89
CA SER A 34 -0.68 -13.01 7.57
C SER A 34 -1.40 -11.99 6.69
N VAL A 35 -0.65 -11.16 5.94
CA VAL A 35 -1.22 -10.27 4.91
C VAL A 35 -2.00 -11.08 3.88
N ASN A 36 -1.40 -12.15 3.36
CA ASN A 36 -2.00 -12.99 2.32
C ASN A 36 -3.28 -13.66 2.82
N TYR A 37 -3.26 -14.22 4.03
CA TYR A 37 -4.43 -14.81 4.66
C TYR A 37 -5.54 -13.78 4.85
N PHE A 38 -5.24 -12.64 5.48
CA PHE A 38 -6.27 -11.65 5.79
C PHE A 38 -6.87 -11.02 4.54
N LEU A 39 -6.04 -10.69 3.53
CA LEU A 39 -6.54 -10.10 2.30
C LEU A 39 -7.49 -11.04 1.56
N ARG A 40 -7.26 -12.37 1.60
CA ARG A 40 -8.14 -13.37 0.98
C ARG A 40 -9.49 -13.52 1.70
N GLU A 41 -9.49 -13.39 3.02
CA GLU A 41 -10.71 -13.49 3.84
C GLU A 41 -11.51 -12.19 3.88
N HIS A 42 -10.96 -11.08 3.37
CA HIS A 42 -11.67 -9.80 3.36
C HIS A 42 -12.81 -9.80 2.33
N GLU A 43 -14.01 -9.35 2.72
CA GLU A 43 -15.20 -9.23 1.87
C GLU A 43 -14.93 -8.47 0.54
N GLY A 44 -14.00 -7.50 0.54
CA GLY A 44 -13.62 -6.73 -0.65
C GLY A 44 -12.67 -7.45 -1.61
N TYR A 45 -12.14 -8.61 -1.27
CA TYR A 45 -11.07 -9.29 -2.02
C TYR A 45 -11.45 -9.56 -3.48
N ASP A 46 -12.66 -10.05 -3.73
CA ASP A 46 -13.11 -10.39 -5.09
C ASP A 46 -13.11 -9.18 -6.04
N ASN A 47 -13.26 -7.96 -5.49
CA ASN A 47 -13.23 -6.72 -6.28
C ASN A 47 -11.82 -6.32 -6.71
N CYS A 48 -10.78 -6.76 -6.00
CA CYS A 48 -9.40 -6.36 -6.26
C CYS A 48 -8.47 -7.51 -6.67
N ARG A 49 -8.84 -8.78 -6.46
CA ARG A 49 -7.95 -9.93 -6.65
C ARG A 49 -7.33 -10.02 -8.04
N HIS A 50 -8.07 -9.65 -9.09
CA HIS A 50 -7.60 -9.68 -10.49
C HIS A 50 -6.99 -8.35 -10.97
N GLN A 51 -6.97 -7.32 -10.12
CA GLN A 51 -6.35 -6.06 -10.48
C GLN A 51 -4.83 -6.19 -10.41
N ASN A 52 -4.15 -5.63 -11.41
CA ASN A 52 -2.71 -5.66 -11.50
C ASN A 52 -2.07 -4.62 -10.58
N ALA A 53 -1.15 -5.07 -9.72
CA ALA A 53 -0.29 -4.19 -8.97
C ALA A 53 0.96 -3.85 -9.80
N HIS A 54 1.26 -2.56 -9.89
CA HIS A 54 2.40 -2.01 -10.60
C HIS A 54 3.55 -1.67 -9.67
N CYS A 55 3.23 -1.39 -8.40
CA CYS A 55 4.21 -1.31 -7.32
C CYS A 55 3.63 -1.95 -6.07
N ILE A 56 4.49 -2.60 -5.30
CA ILE A 56 4.15 -3.13 -3.98
C ILE A 56 5.25 -2.76 -2.99
N GLY A 57 4.89 -2.62 -1.72
CA GLY A 57 5.86 -2.33 -0.68
C GLY A 57 5.22 -2.33 0.69
N THR A 58 5.98 -1.96 1.71
CA THR A 58 5.47 -1.76 3.07
C THR A 58 5.29 -0.29 3.38
N CYS A 59 4.38 0.00 4.31
CA CYS A 59 4.09 1.36 4.76
C CYS A 59 3.63 1.37 6.22
N LEU A 60 3.65 2.56 6.82
CA LEU A 60 2.91 2.86 8.04
C LEU A 60 1.68 3.70 7.70
N THR A 61 0.48 3.20 8.00
CA THR A 61 -0.78 3.92 7.75
C THR A 61 -1.06 4.96 8.84
N ASN A 62 -0.50 4.75 10.04
CA ASN A 62 -0.40 5.72 11.12
C ASN A 62 0.78 5.34 12.04
N LEU A 63 0.90 5.94 13.22
CA LEU A 63 2.02 5.65 14.14
C LEU A 63 1.98 4.24 14.77
N THR A 64 0.82 3.58 14.75
CA THR A 64 0.55 2.33 15.44
C THR A 64 0.16 1.18 14.51
N ARG A 65 0.22 1.40 13.19
CA ARG A 65 -0.19 0.45 12.17
C ARG A 65 0.82 0.36 11.04
N ALA A 66 1.27 -0.86 10.77
CA ALA A 66 2.15 -1.20 9.67
C ALA A 66 1.40 -2.10 8.67
N GLY A 67 1.73 -1.98 7.39
CA GLY A 67 1.02 -2.71 6.35
C GLY A 67 1.81 -2.89 5.07
N MET A 68 1.22 -3.65 4.16
CA MET A 68 1.63 -3.75 2.77
C MET A 68 0.71 -2.87 1.92
N TYR A 69 1.24 -2.27 0.87
CA TYR A 69 0.47 -1.53 -0.11
C TYR A 69 0.61 -2.12 -1.51
N PHE A 70 -0.46 -1.98 -2.29
CA PHE A 70 -0.57 -2.37 -3.69
C PHE A 70 -1.01 -1.14 -4.48
N LEU A 71 -0.14 -0.69 -5.38
CA LEU A 71 -0.45 0.39 -6.31
C LEU A 71 -1.07 -0.21 -7.57
N LEU A 72 -2.39 -0.06 -7.72
CA LEU A 72 -3.17 -0.55 -8.85
C LEU A 72 -3.39 0.58 -9.86
N ASP A 73 -3.98 0.26 -11.01
CA ASP A 73 -4.29 1.26 -12.05
C ASP A 73 -5.26 2.37 -11.60
N SER A 74 -6.25 2.01 -10.77
CA SER A 74 -7.36 2.90 -10.39
C SER A 74 -7.35 3.33 -8.93
N GLU A 75 -6.53 2.69 -8.09
CA GLU A 75 -6.53 2.89 -6.66
C GLU A 75 -5.20 2.46 -6.02
N LEU A 76 -4.98 2.94 -4.80
CA LEU A 76 -4.00 2.38 -3.88
C LEU A 76 -4.75 1.54 -2.85
N VAL A 77 -4.33 0.30 -2.62
CA VAL A 77 -4.87 -0.57 -1.58
C VAL A 77 -3.81 -0.79 -0.52
N THR A 78 -4.17 -0.70 0.75
CA THR A 78 -3.28 -1.07 1.86
C THR A 78 -3.91 -2.15 2.72
N VAL A 79 -3.12 -3.13 3.13
CA VAL A 79 -3.49 -4.15 4.12
C VAL A 79 -2.59 -3.92 5.33
N SER A 80 -3.15 -3.46 6.43
CA SER A 80 -2.39 -3.06 7.62
C SER A 80 -2.89 -3.74 8.87
N THR A 81 -2.02 -3.86 9.87
CA THR A 81 -2.33 -4.36 11.21
C THR A 81 -1.66 -3.50 12.26
N SER A 82 -2.09 -3.62 13.52
CA SER A 82 -1.42 -2.93 14.62
C SER A 82 0.00 -3.46 14.79
N ASN A 83 0.98 -2.55 14.85
CA ASN A 83 2.37 -2.90 15.15
C ASN A 83 2.69 -2.91 16.67
N LEU A 84 1.68 -2.63 17.51
CA LEU A 84 1.81 -2.59 18.97
C LEU A 84 1.49 -3.94 19.64
N ARG A 85 0.86 -4.87 18.91
CA ARG A 85 0.46 -6.18 19.42
C ARG A 85 1.10 -7.30 18.60
N PRO A 86 1.38 -8.48 19.20
CA PRO A 86 1.71 -9.68 18.46
C PRO A 86 0.61 -9.99 17.44
N ILE A 87 0.99 -10.56 16.30
CA ILE A 87 0.08 -10.89 15.17
C ILE A 87 -1.01 -11.91 15.61
N ASP A 88 -0.78 -12.59 16.72
CA ASP A 88 -1.49 -13.73 17.27
C ASP A 88 -2.70 -13.32 18.15
N GLU A 89 -2.75 -12.07 18.64
CA GLU A 89 -3.77 -11.60 19.60
C GLU A 89 -4.69 -10.57 18.96
N ASP A 90 -5.91 -10.98 18.57
CA ASP A 90 -7.02 -10.11 18.13
C ASP A 90 -6.55 -8.91 17.28
N THR A 91 -5.62 -9.15 16.35
CA THR A 91 -5.04 -8.05 15.56
C THR A 91 -6.14 -7.53 14.65
N GLU A 92 -6.55 -6.29 14.88
CA GLU A 92 -7.48 -5.57 14.03
C GLU A 92 -6.78 -5.28 12.71
N TRP A 93 -6.78 -6.25 11.79
CA TRP A 93 -6.35 -6.05 10.42
C TRP A 93 -7.36 -5.16 9.68
N GLU A 94 -6.85 -4.30 8.81
CA GLU A 94 -7.65 -3.35 8.04
C GLU A 94 -7.18 -3.35 6.59
N VAL A 95 -8.11 -3.50 5.66
CA VAL A 95 -7.89 -3.17 4.25
C VAL A 95 -8.48 -1.80 3.98
N THR A 96 -7.66 -0.89 3.48
CA THR A 96 -8.11 0.46 3.07
C THR A 96 -7.91 0.63 1.58
N HIS A 97 -8.95 1.11 0.91
CA HIS A 97 -8.95 1.47 -0.49
C HIS A 97 -8.85 2.99 -0.62
N TYR A 98 -7.98 3.45 -1.50
CA TYR A 98 -7.77 4.86 -1.82
C TYR A 98 -7.97 5.05 -3.33
N PRO A 99 -9.21 5.27 -3.80
CA PRO A 99 -9.51 5.40 -5.22
C PRO A 99 -8.93 6.70 -5.79
N PHE A 100 -8.13 6.64 -6.87
CA PHE A 100 -7.56 7.86 -7.46
C PHE A 100 -8.63 8.83 -7.96
N LYS A 101 -9.78 8.30 -8.39
CA LYS A 101 -10.93 9.11 -8.79
C LYS A 101 -11.56 9.92 -7.65
N GLU A 102 -11.25 9.64 -6.39
CA GLU A 102 -11.77 10.38 -5.24
C GLU A 102 -10.70 11.28 -4.60
N MET A 103 -9.46 11.18 -5.08
CA MET A 103 -8.36 12.03 -4.61
C MET A 103 -8.50 13.44 -5.16
N THR A 104 -8.44 14.41 -4.26
CA THR A 104 -8.39 15.84 -4.58
C THR A 104 -6.96 16.37 -4.51
N GLU A 105 -6.10 15.72 -3.71
CA GLU A 105 -4.70 16.09 -3.56
C GLU A 105 -3.84 14.85 -3.29
N LEU A 106 -2.65 14.82 -3.91
CA LEU A 106 -1.62 13.82 -3.70
C LEU A 106 -0.27 14.52 -3.57
N ASP A 107 0.28 14.58 -2.35
CA ASP A 107 1.59 15.19 -2.08
C ASP A 107 2.59 14.13 -1.60
N MET A 108 3.83 14.24 -2.07
CA MET A 108 4.89 13.25 -1.86
C MET A 108 6.15 13.94 -1.35
N GLN A 109 6.56 13.56 -0.14
CA GLN A 109 7.72 14.14 0.53
C GLN A 109 8.74 13.04 0.82
N LEU A 110 10.00 13.32 0.51
CA LEU A 110 11.12 12.47 0.90
C LEU A 110 11.52 12.82 2.32
N ILE A 111 11.71 11.80 3.16
CA ILE A 111 12.36 11.98 4.45
C ILE A 111 13.84 11.68 4.25
N GLU A 112 14.66 12.73 4.25
CA GLU A 112 16.11 12.61 4.35
C GLU A 112 16.45 12.25 5.81
N TYR A 113 16.75 10.98 6.07
CA TYR A 113 17.33 10.60 7.35
C TYR A 113 18.82 10.95 7.37
N THR A 114 19.31 11.44 8.51
CA THR A 114 20.68 11.94 8.67
C THR A 114 21.74 10.83 8.82
N ASN A 115 21.38 9.54 8.72
CA ASN A 115 22.30 8.42 8.88
C ASN A 115 22.30 7.51 7.63
N GLU A 116 23.51 7.18 7.15
CA GLU A 116 23.76 6.38 5.93
C GLU A 116 23.24 4.93 5.97
N ALA A 117 22.74 4.45 7.11
CA ALA A 117 22.19 3.12 7.29
C ALA A 117 20.65 3.06 7.12
N ASP A 118 19.97 4.20 7.09
CA ASP A 118 18.52 4.27 6.94
C ASP A 118 18.16 4.50 5.46
N HIS A 119 17.52 3.50 4.85
CA HIS A 119 16.99 3.61 3.49
C HIS A 119 16.08 4.85 3.38
N GLU A 120 16.25 5.63 2.31
CA GLU A 120 15.34 6.75 2.00
C GLU A 120 13.88 6.27 2.09
N ALA A 121 13.08 6.99 2.87
CA ALA A 121 11.68 6.64 3.10
C ALA A 121 10.78 7.80 2.72
N GLY A 122 9.72 7.50 1.98
CA GLY A 122 8.77 8.47 1.48
C GLY A 122 7.55 8.61 2.38
N THR A 123 7.01 9.82 2.47
CA THR A 123 5.67 10.10 2.99
C THR A 123 4.74 10.53 1.87
N LEU A 124 3.56 9.90 1.80
CA LEU A 124 2.48 10.23 0.90
C LEU A 124 1.32 10.82 1.70
N TYR A 125 0.94 12.04 1.35
CA TYR A 125 -0.25 12.72 1.85
C TYR A 125 -1.35 12.60 0.80
N ILE A 126 -2.50 12.09 1.21
CA ILE A 126 -3.64 11.87 0.33
C ILE A 126 -4.83 12.63 0.91
N LYS A 127 -5.46 13.50 0.11
CA LYS A 127 -6.79 14.03 0.42
C LYS A 127 -7.83 13.33 -0.42
N LEU A 128 -8.83 12.75 0.24
CA LEU A 128 -9.91 12.00 -0.38
C LEU A 128 -11.26 12.55 0.06
N LEU A 129 -12.18 12.64 -0.89
CA LEU A 129 -13.59 12.90 -0.61
C LEU A 129 -14.26 11.62 -0.12
N ASN A 130 -15.07 11.73 0.94
CA ASN A 130 -15.99 10.66 1.31
C ASN A 130 -17.33 10.79 0.57
N ASP A 131 -18.23 9.83 0.80
CA ASP A 131 -19.59 9.79 0.21
C ASP A 131 -20.45 11.05 0.48
N LYS A 132 -20.03 11.88 1.45
CA LYS A 132 -20.69 13.13 1.82
C LYS A 132 -19.92 14.36 1.33
N GLU A 133 -19.01 14.18 0.38
CA GLU A 133 -18.12 15.22 -0.19
C GLU A 133 -17.26 15.95 0.84
N ASN A 134 -16.99 15.34 2.00
CA ASN A 134 -16.05 15.89 2.97
C ASN A 134 -14.66 15.35 2.69
N GLU A 135 -13.67 16.24 2.68
CA GLU A 135 -12.27 15.86 2.54
C GLU A 135 -11.72 15.25 3.84
N ARG A 136 -10.96 14.17 3.69
CA ARG A 136 -10.17 13.55 4.74
C ARG A 136 -8.73 13.41 4.29
N THR A 137 -7.81 13.72 5.20
CA THR A 137 -6.37 13.56 4.96
C THR A 137 -5.89 12.22 5.52
N TYR A 138 -5.22 11.46 4.68
CA TYR A 138 -4.54 10.21 5.03
C TYR A 138 -3.04 10.39 4.81
N VAL A 139 -2.23 9.77 5.67
CA VAL A 139 -0.77 9.91 5.63
C VAL A 139 -0.12 8.54 5.70
N LEU A 140 0.45 8.09 4.58
CA LEU A 140 1.23 6.86 4.49
C LEU A 140 2.71 7.20 4.61
N ARG A 141 3.42 6.55 5.53
CA ARG A 141 4.86 6.76 5.75
C ARG A 141 5.66 5.52 5.38
N ASN A 142 6.96 5.69 5.29
CA ASN A 142 7.93 4.63 4.99
C ASN A 142 7.69 3.94 3.65
N LEU A 143 7.07 4.63 2.70
CA LEU A 143 6.89 4.15 1.34
C LEU A 143 8.23 4.12 0.62
N ASN A 144 8.40 3.20 -0.32
CA ASN A 144 9.58 3.20 -1.18
C ASN A 144 9.56 4.44 -2.10
N PRO A 145 10.54 5.37 -1.98
CA PRO A 145 10.58 6.59 -2.78
C PRO A 145 10.61 6.34 -4.29
N LYS A 146 11.18 5.21 -4.72
CA LYS A 146 11.24 4.84 -6.14
C LYS A 146 9.86 4.66 -6.75
N HIS A 147 8.83 4.40 -5.94
CA HIS A 147 7.45 4.21 -6.40
C HIS A 147 6.72 5.56 -6.60
N PHE A 148 7.27 6.68 -6.14
CA PHE A 148 6.60 7.99 -6.15
C PHE A 148 6.23 8.48 -7.55
N GLN A 149 7.10 8.27 -8.55
CA GLN A 149 6.77 8.64 -9.91
C GLN A 149 5.57 7.83 -10.43
N CYS A 150 5.52 6.54 -10.10
CA CYS A 150 4.42 5.65 -10.47
C CYS A 150 3.08 6.13 -9.85
N PHE A 151 3.09 6.54 -8.57
CA PHE A 151 1.92 7.15 -7.92
C PHE A 151 1.43 8.41 -8.66
N LYS A 152 2.33 9.30 -9.07
CA LYS A 152 1.98 10.51 -9.83
C LYS A 152 1.34 10.16 -11.16
N ASP A 153 1.92 9.21 -11.89
CA ASP A 153 1.48 8.85 -13.23
C ASP A 153 0.06 8.24 -13.22
N PHE A 154 -0.25 7.37 -12.24
CA PHE A 154 -1.59 6.80 -12.09
C PHE A 154 -2.63 7.82 -11.66
N HIS A 155 -2.31 8.66 -10.66
CA HIS A 155 -3.20 9.72 -10.22
C HIS A 155 -3.52 10.69 -11.36
N ASN A 156 -2.52 11.16 -12.10
CA ASN A 156 -2.72 12.06 -13.24
C ASN A 156 -3.53 11.39 -14.36
N SER A 157 -3.26 10.12 -14.66
CA SER A 157 -4.03 9.36 -15.65
C SER A 157 -5.50 9.22 -15.24
N SER A 158 -5.78 9.02 -13.95
CA SER A 158 -7.15 8.95 -13.42
C SER A 158 -7.88 10.29 -13.57
N ILE A 159 -7.20 11.41 -13.31
CA ILE A 159 -7.76 12.75 -13.48
C ILE A 159 -8.03 13.00 -14.97
N GLY A 160 -7.10 12.65 -15.85
CA GLY A 160 -7.28 12.76 -17.31
C GLY A 160 -8.51 11.99 -17.81
N ARG A 161 -8.80 10.82 -17.22
CA ARG A 161 -10.00 10.02 -17.53
C ARG A 161 -11.30 10.61 -16.97
N LYS A 162 -11.28 11.44 -15.91
CA LYS A 162 -12.49 12.13 -15.40
C LYS A 162 -13.05 13.18 -16.38
N TYR A 163 -12.19 13.73 -17.24
CA TYR A 163 -12.53 14.81 -18.16
C TYR A 163 -12.78 14.34 -19.61
N LEU A 164 -12.87 13.02 -19.83
CA LEU A 164 -13.26 12.38 -21.09
C LEU A 164 -14.67 11.78 -20.98
#